data_AF-A0A532B239-F1
#
_entry.id   AF-A0A532B239-F1
#
_cell.length_a   1.000
_cell.length_b   1.000
_cell.length_c   1.000
_cell.angle_alpha   90.00
_cell.angle_beta   90.00
_cell.angle_gamma   90.00
#
_symmetry.space_group_name_H-M   'P 1'
#
loop_
_entity.id
_entity.type
_entity.pdbx_description
1 polymer ?
#
loop_
_entity_poly.entity_id
_entity_poly.type
_entity_poly.pdbx_seq_one_letter_code
_entity_poly.pdbx_strand_id
1 'polypeptide(L)'
;IKTGMPVMRELVEDAIDKKFEAVSWMVMALNQLFDPTIDNSHLPHDDRFAMGNELSEQILELNPPQGDGPLKFHWYIPVAQYYYESGHKDRAVELIEVAIKSLDHQEPMPDHTKQHYLTPLLQALANYTGEPACHADICVAPQNKAFETQNAVTS
;
A
#
# COMPACT_ATOMS: atom_id res chain seq x y z
N ILE A 1 -17.18 -25.58 -29.79
CA ILE A 1 -16.88 -24.16 -30.11
C ILE A 1 -17.85 -23.32 -29.29
N LYS A 2 -17.38 -22.52 -28.32
CA LYS A 2 -18.24 -21.54 -27.65
C LYS A 2 -18.40 -20.35 -28.62
N THR A 3 -19.61 -19.82 -28.76
CA THR A 3 -19.91 -18.66 -29.62
C THR A 3 -20.97 -17.78 -28.94
N GLY A 4 -20.91 -16.46 -29.12
CA GLY A 4 -21.89 -15.52 -28.56
C GLY A 4 -21.64 -15.18 -27.09
N MET A 5 -22.70 -15.11 -26.27
CA MET A 5 -22.64 -14.63 -24.88
C MET A 5 -21.62 -15.35 -23.97
N PRO A 6 -21.39 -16.68 -24.06
CA PRO A 6 -20.36 -17.32 -23.27
C PRO A 6 -18.94 -16.82 -23.58
N VAL A 7 -18.63 -16.53 -24.85
CA VAL A 7 -17.32 -15.96 -25.24
C VAL A 7 -17.18 -14.52 -24.75
N MET A 8 -18.26 -13.74 -24.79
CA MET A 8 -18.25 -12.38 -24.23
C MET A 8 -18.03 -12.39 -22.72
N ARG A 9 -18.58 -13.38 -22.00
CA ARG A 9 -18.33 -13.57 -20.57
C ARG A 9 -16.86 -13.87 -20.29
N GLU A 10 -16.28 -14.83 -20.99
CA GLU A 10 -14.85 -15.16 -20.87
C GLU A 10 -13.97 -13.93 -21.15
N LEU A 11 -14.30 -13.15 -22.18
CA LEU A 11 -13.56 -11.92 -22.50
C LEU A 11 -13.67 -10.85 -21.41
N VAL A 12 -14.83 -10.73 -20.75
CA VAL A 12 -15.00 -9.81 -19.61
C VAL A 12 -14.20 -10.28 -18.39
N GLU A 13 -14.22 -11.59 -18.10
CA GLU A 13 -13.45 -12.20 -17.02
C GLU A 13 -11.93 -12.00 -17.25
N ASP A 14 -11.43 -12.29 -18.45
CA ASP A 14 -10.02 -12.05 -18.85
C ASP A 14 -9.61 -10.57 -18.70
N ALA A 15 -10.50 -9.64 -19.04
CA ALA A 15 -10.23 -8.21 -18.92
C ALA A 15 -10.13 -7.77 -17.45
N ILE A 16 -10.97 -8.33 -16.57
CA ILE A 16 -10.92 -8.09 -15.12
C ILE A 16 -9.62 -8.65 -14.54
N ASP A 17 -9.26 -9.89 -14.91
CA ASP A 17 -8.05 -10.55 -14.42
C ASP A 17 -6.78 -9.80 -14.85
N LYS A 18 -6.69 -9.37 -16.11
CA LYS A 18 -5.56 -8.56 -16.60
C LYS A 18 -5.47 -7.21 -15.89
N LYS A 19 -6.61 -6.58 -15.57
CA LYS A 19 -6.62 -5.34 -14.78
C LYS A 19 -6.05 -5.59 -13.38
N PHE A 20 -6.47 -6.68 -12.73
CA PHE A 20 -5.98 -7.05 -11.39
C PHE A 20 -4.47 -7.39 -11.40
N GLU A 21 -4.02 -8.13 -12.41
CA GLU A 21 -2.61 -8.45 -12.61
C GLU A 21 -1.78 -7.18 -12.79
N ALA A 22 -2.24 -6.25 -13.63
CA ALA A 22 -1.57 -4.97 -13.84
C ALA A 22 -1.39 -4.17 -12.54
N VAL A 23 -2.44 -4.06 -11.71
CA VAL A 23 -2.34 -3.39 -10.40
C VAL A 23 -1.33 -4.10 -9.50
N SER A 24 -1.30 -5.44 -9.51
CA SER A 24 -0.35 -6.21 -8.70
C SER A 24 1.10 -5.93 -9.11
N TRP A 25 1.38 -5.80 -10.41
CA TRP A 25 2.70 -5.38 -10.90
C TRP A 25 3.06 -3.95 -10.49
N MET A 26 2.10 -3.00 -10.55
CA MET A 26 2.31 -1.62 -10.08
C MET A 26 2.65 -1.58 -8.59
N VAL A 27 1.91 -2.31 -7.75
CA VAL A 27 2.15 -2.40 -6.31
C VAL A 27 3.52 -3.01 -6.02
N MET A 28 3.92 -4.05 -6.76
CA MET A 28 5.24 -4.65 -6.62
C MET A 28 6.37 -3.68 -6.98
N ALA A 29 6.21 -2.92 -8.07
CA ALA A 29 7.16 -1.88 -8.46
C ALA A 29 7.25 -0.79 -7.39
N LEU A 30 6.11 -0.35 -6.84
CA LEU A 30 6.08 0.66 -5.80
C LEU A 30 6.74 0.18 -4.50
N ASN A 31 6.61 -1.10 -4.15
CA ASN A 31 7.38 -1.70 -3.05
C ASN A 31 8.89 -1.67 -3.34
N GLN A 32 9.33 -2.02 -4.56
CA GLN A 32 10.75 -1.89 -4.90
C GLN A 32 11.26 -0.46 -4.72
N LEU A 33 10.42 0.54 -5.00
CA LEU A 33 10.80 1.95 -4.86
C LEU A 33 10.72 2.45 -3.41
N PHE A 34 9.75 2.03 -2.60
CA PHE A 34 9.44 2.69 -1.32
C PHE A 34 9.44 1.79 -0.09
N ASP A 35 9.56 0.47 -0.22
CA ASP A 35 9.64 -0.39 0.96
C ASP A 35 10.86 0.01 1.83
N PRO A 36 10.65 0.36 3.11
CA PRO A 36 11.71 0.86 3.98
C PRO A 36 12.71 -0.23 4.42
N THR A 37 12.54 -1.48 3.96
CA THR A 37 13.47 -2.60 4.14
C THR A 37 14.38 -2.81 2.92
N ILE A 38 14.07 -2.17 1.78
CA ILE A 38 14.85 -2.26 0.54
C ILE A 38 15.83 -1.09 0.46
N ASP A 39 17.10 -1.38 0.14
CA ASP A 39 18.09 -0.33 -0.09
C ASP A 39 17.91 0.31 -1.47
N ASN A 40 17.27 1.47 -1.46
CA ASN A 40 17.00 2.28 -2.65
C ASN A 40 17.91 3.51 -2.77
N SER A 41 18.98 3.59 -1.97
CA SER A 41 19.91 4.73 -1.97
C SER A 41 20.64 4.94 -3.30
N HIS A 42 20.70 3.89 -4.11
CA HIS A 42 21.33 3.89 -5.43
C HIS A 42 20.44 4.48 -6.54
N LEU A 43 19.14 4.66 -6.29
CA LEU A 43 18.21 5.22 -7.28
C LEU A 43 18.30 6.77 -7.27
N PRO A 44 18.28 7.43 -8.44
CA PRO A 44 18.13 8.87 -8.49
C PRO A 44 16.85 9.31 -7.78
N HIS A 45 16.99 10.26 -6.85
CA HIS A 45 15.88 10.69 -6.01
C HIS A 45 14.68 11.17 -6.84
N ASP A 46 14.88 12.09 -7.77
CA ASP A 46 13.78 12.69 -8.53
C ASP A 46 13.05 11.68 -9.41
N ASP A 47 13.78 10.76 -10.05
CA ASP A 47 13.19 9.69 -10.87
C ASP A 47 12.38 8.71 -10.02
N ARG A 48 12.92 8.31 -8.85
CA ARG A 48 12.24 7.44 -7.89
C ARG A 48 10.90 8.04 -7.45
N PHE A 49 10.87 9.32 -7.11
CA PHE A 49 9.65 10.01 -6.70
C PHE A 49 8.67 10.25 -7.85
N ALA A 50 9.15 10.55 -9.06
CA ALA A 50 8.30 10.68 -10.24
C ALA A 50 7.57 9.36 -10.56
N MET A 51 8.28 8.23 -10.57
CA MET A 51 7.69 6.90 -10.74
C MET A 51 6.72 6.56 -9.61
N GLY A 52 7.08 6.93 -8.37
CA GLY A 52 6.20 6.77 -7.21
C GLY A 52 4.87 7.48 -7.35
N ASN A 53 4.90 8.72 -7.85
CA ASN A 53 3.70 9.50 -8.11
C ASN A 53 2.81 8.83 -9.16
N GLU A 54 3.39 8.50 -10.32
CA GLU A 54 2.67 7.91 -11.44
C GLU A 54 1.97 6.60 -11.03
N LEU A 55 2.71 5.68 -10.40
CA LEU A 55 2.15 4.40 -9.94
C LEU A 55 1.07 4.61 -8.87
N SER A 56 1.28 5.52 -7.92
CA SER A 56 0.32 5.81 -6.85
C SER A 56 -0.99 6.37 -7.40
N GLU A 57 -0.93 7.31 -8.34
CA GLU A 57 -2.11 7.88 -9.00
C GLU A 57 -2.91 6.79 -9.74
N GLN A 58 -2.22 5.94 -10.51
CA GLN A 58 -2.86 4.85 -11.24
C GLN A 58 -3.53 3.83 -10.31
N ILE A 59 -2.86 3.43 -9.22
CA ILE A 59 -3.45 2.51 -8.23
C ILE A 59 -4.71 3.12 -7.60
N LEU A 60 -4.68 4.41 -7.24
CA LEU A 60 -5.81 5.10 -6.63
C LEU A 60 -6.97 5.36 -7.60
N GLU A 61 -6.69 5.57 -8.89
CA GLU A 61 -7.73 5.65 -9.92
C GLU A 61 -8.44 4.29 -10.08
N LEU A 62 -7.67 3.20 -10.10
CA LEU A 62 -8.20 1.84 -10.30
C LEU A 62 -8.92 1.29 -9.06
N ASN A 63 -8.46 1.69 -7.87
CA ASN A 63 -9.02 1.30 -6.58
C ASN A 63 -9.15 2.53 -5.67
N PRO A 64 -10.21 3.34 -5.83
CA PRO A 64 -10.36 4.58 -5.07
C PRO A 64 -10.67 4.35 -3.58
N PRO A 65 -10.18 5.22 -2.67
CA PRO A 65 -10.40 5.04 -1.23
C PRO A 65 -11.87 4.99 -0.82
N GLN A 66 -12.74 5.71 -1.53
CA GLN A 66 -14.18 5.79 -1.24
C GLN A 66 -15.01 4.62 -1.81
N GLY A 67 -14.44 3.74 -2.63
CA GLY A 67 -15.15 2.60 -3.21
C GLY A 67 -15.05 1.31 -2.39
N ASP A 68 -15.76 0.26 -2.79
CA ASP A 68 -15.63 -1.09 -2.20
C ASP A 68 -14.59 -1.96 -2.92
N GLY A 69 -13.59 -1.32 -3.53
CA GLY A 69 -12.58 -2.01 -4.32
C GLY A 69 -11.76 -3.01 -3.50
N PRO A 70 -11.34 -4.13 -4.11
CA PRO A 70 -10.74 -5.25 -3.37
C PRO A 70 -9.34 -4.92 -2.86
N LEU A 71 -8.88 -5.69 -1.86
CA LEU A 71 -7.47 -5.76 -1.42
C LEU A 71 -6.76 -4.44 -1.08
N LYS A 72 -7.50 -3.42 -0.63
CA LYS A 72 -6.90 -2.13 -0.20
C LYS A 72 -5.84 -2.31 0.87
N PHE A 73 -6.05 -3.24 1.79
CA PHE A 73 -5.08 -3.63 2.83
C PHE A 73 -3.72 -4.09 2.30
N HIS A 74 -3.67 -4.60 1.07
CA HIS A 74 -2.43 -5.02 0.44
C HIS A 74 -1.83 -3.90 -0.42
N TRP A 75 -2.66 -3.23 -1.22
CA TRP A 75 -2.20 -2.28 -2.22
C TRP A 75 -1.81 -0.91 -1.65
N TYR A 76 -2.43 -0.48 -0.55
CA TYR A 76 -2.23 0.89 -0.05
C TYR A 76 -0.99 1.06 0.82
N ILE A 77 -0.35 -0.01 1.30
CA ILE A 77 0.90 0.09 2.08
C ILE A 77 2.00 0.85 1.31
N PRO A 78 2.41 0.41 0.10
CA PRO A 78 3.45 1.13 -0.64
C PRO A 78 2.98 2.51 -1.13
N VAL A 79 1.69 2.69 -1.41
CA VAL A 79 1.12 4.00 -1.80
C VAL A 79 1.23 5.00 -0.65
N ALA A 80 0.87 4.58 0.56
CA ALA A 80 0.98 5.40 1.75
C ALA A 80 2.45 5.73 2.07
N GLN A 81 3.37 4.78 1.86
CA GLN A 81 4.80 5.01 2.05
C GLN A 81 5.36 6.07 1.09
N TYR A 82 4.95 6.05 -0.18
CA TYR A 82 5.26 7.13 -1.12
C TYR A 82 4.73 8.49 -0.63
N TYR A 83 3.46 8.57 -0.21
CA TYR A 83 2.89 9.82 0.29
C TYR A 83 3.58 10.31 1.57
N TYR A 84 4.00 9.39 2.45
CA TYR A 84 4.72 9.75 3.67
C TYR A 84 6.10 10.32 3.36
N GLU A 85 6.89 9.63 2.53
CA GLU A 85 8.23 10.08 2.13
C GLU A 85 8.21 11.37 1.30
N SER A 86 7.14 11.59 0.50
CA SER A 86 6.97 12.82 -0.28
C SER A 86 6.41 14.00 0.54
N GLY A 87 6.18 13.81 1.84
CA GLY A 87 5.74 14.86 2.77
C GLY A 87 4.22 15.02 2.89
N HIS A 88 3.42 14.24 2.15
CA HIS A 88 1.95 14.22 2.22
C HIS A 88 1.45 13.30 3.34
N LYS A 89 1.87 13.59 4.59
CA LYS A 89 1.66 12.70 5.74
C LYS A 89 0.19 12.41 6.04
N ASP A 90 -0.69 13.42 5.97
CA ASP A 90 -2.13 13.24 6.21
C ASP A 90 -2.74 12.24 5.23
N ARG A 91 -2.32 12.31 3.97
CA ARG A 91 -2.77 11.38 2.92
C ARG A 91 -2.26 9.96 3.16
N ALA A 92 -1.03 9.81 3.62
CA ALA A 92 -0.49 8.50 3.98
C ALA A 92 -1.29 7.86 5.12
N VAL A 93 -1.61 8.63 6.17
CA VAL A 93 -2.44 8.17 7.30
C VAL A 93 -3.82 7.75 6.83
N GLU A 94 -4.52 8.58 6.05
CA GLU A 94 -5.85 8.28 5.51
C GLU A 94 -5.86 6.95 4.75
N LEU A 95 -4.86 6.71 3.89
CA LEU A 95 -4.77 5.48 3.11
C LEU A 95 -4.57 4.25 3.99
N ILE A 96 -3.75 4.34 5.03
CA ILE A 96 -3.56 3.23 5.97
C ILE A 96 -4.85 2.96 6.76
N GLU A 97 -5.56 3.99 7.21
CA GLU A 97 -6.85 3.80 7.90
C GLU A 97 -7.90 3.14 7.01
N VAL A 98 -7.99 3.57 5.75
CA VAL A 98 -8.88 2.94 4.75
C VAL A 98 -8.50 1.47 4.52
N ALA A 99 -7.20 1.17 4.43
CA ALA A 99 -6.70 -0.18 4.29
C ALA A 99 -7.05 -1.06 5.50
N ILE A 100 -6.85 -0.57 6.73
CA ILE A 100 -7.24 -1.28 7.96
C ILE A 100 -8.74 -1.59 7.96
N LYS A 101 -9.58 -0.58 7.67
CA LYS A 101 -11.04 -0.75 7.61
C LYS A 101 -11.47 -1.78 6.57
N SER A 102 -10.75 -1.88 5.45
CA SER A 102 -11.07 -2.87 4.41
C SER A 102 -10.91 -4.32 4.87
N LEU A 103 -10.07 -4.59 5.87
CA LEU A 103 -9.89 -5.94 6.44
C LEU A 103 -11.11 -6.41 7.25
N ASP A 104 -11.94 -5.50 7.74
CA ASP A 104 -13.15 -5.87 8.49
C ASP A 104 -14.29 -6.32 7.58
N HIS A 105 -14.24 -5.95 6.30
CA HIS A 105 -15.28 -6.24 5.32
C HIS A 105 -14.98 -7.48 4.47
N GLN A 106 -13.82 -8.11 4.66
CA GLN A 106 -13.44 -9.34 3.97
C GLN A 106 -13.86 -10.58 4.77
N GLU A 107 -15.04 -11.12 4.46
CA GLU A 107 -15.45 -12.45 4.94
C GLU A 107 -15.52 -13.48 3.80
N PRO A 108 -15.02 -14.72 4.00
CA PRO A 108 -14.31 -15.26 5.17
C PRO A 108 -12.79 -15.32 4.94
N MET A 109 -12.01 -14.56 5.72
CA MET A 109 -10.54 -14.68 5.77
C MET A 109 -10.10 -15.29 7.12
N PRO A 110 -9.20 -16.29 7.16
CA PRO A 110 -8.70 -16.84 8.41
C PRO A 110 -8.00 -15.79 9.28
N ASP A 111 -8.15 -15.90 10.61
CA ASP A 111 -7.59 -14.92 11.56
C ASP A 111 -6.09 -14.69 11.38
N HIS A 112 -5.30 -15.77 11.22
CA HIS A 112 -3.86 -15.65 11.02
C HIS A 112 -3.49 -14.87 9.74
N THR A 113 -4.29 -15.04 8.68
CA THR A 113 -4.13 -14.28 7.43
C THR A 113 -4.51 -12.82 7.64
N LYS A 114 -5.60 -12.54 8.36
CA LYS A 114 -5.99 -11.18 8.73
C LYS A 114 -4.90 -10.48 9.53
N GLN A 115 -4.33 -11.16 10.51
CA GLN A 115 -3.22 -10.65 11.34
C GLN A 115 -1.97 -10.35 10.51
N HIS A 116 -1.62 -11.23 9.56
CA HIS A 116 -0.47 -11.04 8.67
C HIS A 116 -0.53 -9.70 7.91
N TYR A 117 -1.72 -9.29 7.45
CA TYR A 117 -1.92 -7.99 6.78
C TYR A 117 -2.13 -6.83 7.76
N LEU A 118 -2.79 -7.07 8.89
CA LEU A 118 -3.10 -6.03 9.86
C LEU A 118 -1.84 -5.49 10.57
N THR A 119 -0.89 -6.35 10.93
CA THR A 119 0.30 -5.92 11.67
C THR A 119 1.16 -4.90 10.90
N PRO A 120 1.51 -5.10 9.62
CA PRO A 120 2.23 -4.08 8.85
C PRO A 120 1.48 -2.75 8.71
N LEU A 121 0.15 -2.80 8.56
CA LEU A 121 -0.69 -1.59 8.48
C LEU A 121 -0.67 -0.80 9.79
N LEU A 122 -0.86 -1.48 10.92
CA LEU A 122 -0.75 -0.83 12.23
C LEU A 122 0.65 -0.27 12.45
N GLN A 123 1.68 -0.98 12.01
CA GLN A 123 3.06 -0.50 12.16
C GLN A 123 3.31 0.76 11.33
N ALA A 124 2.81 0.81 10.10
CA ALA A 124 2.86 2.00 9.26
C ALA A 124 2.11 3.17 9.92
N LEU A 125 0.88 2.93 10.40
CA LEU A 125 0.08 3.95 11.09
C LEU A 125 0.83 4.53 12.29
N ALA A 126 1.36 3.65 13.16
CA ALA A 126 2.09 4.08 14.35
C ALA A 126 3.36 4.87 14.01
N ASN A 127 4.07 4.47 12.96
CA ASN A 127 5.25 5.19 12.50
C ASN A 127 4.90 6.56 11.90
N TYR A 128 3.77 6.67 11.21
CA TYR A 128 3.36 7.91 10.56
C TYR A 128 2.84 8.94 11.56
N THR A 129 2.08 8.50 12.56
CA THR A 129 1.51 9.37 13.59
C THR A 129 2.48 9.63 14.75
N GLY A 130 3.44 8.74 14.98
CA GLY A 130 4.31 8.77 16.16
C GLY A 130 3.61 8.27 17.43
N GLU A 131 2.41 7.71 17.31
CA GLU A 131 1.58 7.24 18.42
C GLU A 131 1.29 5.73 18.28
N PRO A 132 1.05 4.98 19.38
CA PRO A 132 0.62 3.59 19.27
C PRO A 132 -0.65 3.46 18.42
N ALA A 133 -0.67 2.46 17.53
CA ALA A 133 -1.82 2.14 16.69
C ALA A 133 -2.43 0.80 17.10
N CYS A 134 -3.76 0.77 17.25
CA CYS A 134 -4.50 -0.42 17.63
C CYS A 134 -5.69 -0.63 16.71
N HIS A 135 -6.00 -1.89 16.40
CA HIS A 135 -7.25 -2.29 15.74
C HIS A 135 -7.63 -3.69 16.20
N ALA A 136 -8.89 -3.87 16.60
CA ALA A 136 -9.34 -5.06 17.34
C ALA A 136 -8.43 -5.32 18.56
N ASP A 137 -7.91 -6.54 18.70
CA ASP A 137 -7.06 -6.96 19.84
C ASP A 137 -5.55 -6.80 19.59
N ILE A 138 -5.15 -6.14 18.49
CA ILE A 138 -3.74 -5.95 18.12
C ILE A 138 -3.36 -4.49 18.27
N CYS A 139 -2.26 -4.25 18.98
CA CYS A 139 -1.63 -2.95 19.13
C CYS A 139 -0.15 -3.02 18.81
N VAL A 140 0.38 -1.99 18.18
CA VAL A 140 1.83 -1.83 17.96
C VAL A 140 2.26 -0.43 18.37
N ALA A 141 3.48 -0.32 18.87
CA ALA A 141 4.11 0.96 19.15
C ALA A 141 4.86 1.48 17.91
N PRO A 142 5.09 2.80 17.80
CA PRO A 142 5.96 3.35 16.78
C PRO A 142 7.35 2.72 16.89
N GLN A 143 7.90 2.30 15.77
CA GLN A 143 9.31 1.94 15.69
C GLN A 143 10.10 3.22 15.44
N ASN A 144 10.91 3.63 16.42
CA ASN A 144 11.87 4.69 16.24
C ASN A 144 12.90 4.27 15.20
N LYS A 145 12.63 4.48 13.91
CA LYS A 145 13.71 4.73 12.96
C LYS A 145 14.15 6.16 13.22
N ALA A 146 15.04 6.31 14.19
CA ALA A 146 15.91 7.46 14.23
C ALA A 146 16.64 7.50 12.88
N PHE A 147 16.09 8.22 11.90
CA PHE A 147 16.93 8.95 10.96
C PHE A 147 17.55 10.07 11.76
N GLU A 148 18.46 9.70 12.68
CA GLU A 148 19.44 10.64 13.16
C GLU A 148 20.22 11.07 11.93
N THR A 149 19.99 12.32 11.57
CA THR A 149 20.82 13.16 10.73
C THR A 149 22.29 12.93 11.09
N GLN A 150 22.95 11.95 10.48
CA GLN A 150 24.40 11.88 10.40
C GLN A 150 24.85 12.90 9.35
N ASN A 151 24.68 14.18 9.68
CA ASN A 151 25.38 15.33 9.12
C ASN A 151 25.32 16.48 10.14
N ALA A 152 25.61 16.16 11.39
CA ALA A 152 26.10 17.12 12.36
C ALA A 152 27.12 16.38 13.22
N VAL A 153 28.36 16.88 13.23
CA VAL A 153 29.53 16.38 13.98
C VAL A 153 30.44 15.47 13.15
N THR A 154 31.27 16.07 12.31
CA THR A 154 32.73 16.11 12.55
C THR A 154 33.38 17.16 11.65
N SER A 155 33.90 18.19 12.32
CA SER A 155 35.03 19.10 12.02
C SER A 155 35.28 19.59 10.60
#